data_AF-A0A258AW97-F1
#
_entry.id   AF-A0A258AW97-F1
#
_cell.length_a   1.000
_cell.length_b   1.000
_cell.length_c   1.000
_cell.angle_alpha   90.00
_cell.angle_beta   90.00
_cell.angle_gamma   90.00
#
_symmetry.space_group_name_H-M   'P 1'
#
loop_
_entity.id
_entity.type
_entity.pdbx_description
1 polymer ?
#
loop_
_entity_poly.entity_id
_entity_poly.type
_entity_poly.pdbx_seq_one_letter_code
_entity_poly.pdbx_strand_id
1 'polypeptide(L)'
;MPLQRFWFQVAAFLALVWAGVGVVMWVTEDSVYSPEKTLALMANAPWLADEDLADAPRKAYLDKLTNSVIKLDFNQRSTMREDGLETMDCFFKSLTDEEKGEYVGRTVEENFKAVMKGLEKLPAEDRRRIIGGIQREMKKKAAQNPEMQMILDQDAASFEKSFTKDMGLFFKEAPLSMKLEMAPMLEAMQGRMQGMRIH
;
A
#
# COMPACT_ATOMS: atom_id res chain seq x y z
N MET A 1 -47.02 -25.86 20.40
CA MET A 1 -46.84 -24.39 20.29
C MET A 1 -45.59 -23.78 20.97
N PRO A 2 -44.77 -24.45 21.81
CA PRO A 2 -43.57 -23.81 22.40
C PRO A 2 -42.38 -23.75 21.43
N LEU A 3 -42.27 -24.72 20.51
CA LEU A 3 -41.18 -24.78 19.51
C LEU A 3 -41.20 -23.56 18.57
N GLN A 4 -42.39 -23.13 18.14
CA GLN A 4 -42.55 -22.01 17.21
C GLN A 4 -42.14 -20.67 17.86
N ARG A 5 -42.47 -20.47 19.14
CA ARG A 5 -42.03 -19.30 19.93
C ARG A 5 -40.52 -19.26 20.12
N PHE A 6 -39.88 -20.41 20.36
CA PHE A 6 -38.42 -20.50 20.48
C PHE A 6 -37.72 -20.10 19.18
N TRP A 7 -38.18 -20.61 18.03
CA TRP A 7 -37.63 -20.23 16.73
C TRP A 7 -37.83 -18.75 16.40
N PHE A 8 -38.97 -18.16 16.78
CA PHE A 8 -39.17 -16.71 16.64
C PHE A 8 -38.21 -15.89 17.51
N GLN A 9 -37.91 -16.32 18.74
CA GLN A 9 -36.94 -15.65 19.61
C GLN A 9 -35.52 -15.74 19.05
N VAL A 10 -35.12 -16.91 18.53
CA VAL A 10 -33.83 -17.10 17.87
C VAL A 10 -33.72 -16.22 16.62
N ALA A 11 -34.76 -16.18 15.79
CA ALA A 11 -34.79 -15.33 14.59
C ALA A 11 -34.76 -13.83 14.95
N ALA A 12 -35.49 -13.42 15.98
CA ALA A 12 -35.49 -12.03 16.45
C ALA A 12 -34.14 -11.61 17.02
N PHE A 13 -33.49 -12.48 17.80
CA PHE A 13 -32.15 -12.23 18.32
C PHE A 13 -31.12 -12.14 17.18
N LEU A 14 -31.18 -13.06 16.21
CA LEU A 14 -30.31 -13.04 15.04
C LEU A 14 -30.50 -11.75 14.22
N ALA A 15 -31.76 -11.33 14.00
CA ALA A 15 -32.06 -10.07 13.33
C ALA A 15 -31.52 -8.85 14.10
N LEU A 16 -31.59 -8.86 15.43
CA LEU A 16 -31.01 -7.82 16.28
C LEU A 16 -29.49 -7.74 16.17
N VAL A 17 -28.81 -8.89 16.14
CA VAL A 17 -27.35 -8.96 15.94
C VAL A 17 -26.98 -8.41 14.57
N TRP A 18 -27.67 -8.84 13.51
CA TRP A 18 -27.43 -8.32 12.15
C TRP A 18 -27.77 -6.83 12.00
N ALA A 19 -28.81 -6.33 12.67
CA ALA A 19 -29.11 -4.92 12.72
C ALA A 19 -27.99 -4.14 13.42
N GLY A 20 -27.44 -4.66 14.52
CA GLY A 20 -26.28 -4.09 15.20
C GLY A 20 -25.05 -4.03 14.29
N VAL A 21 -24.75 -5.12 13.56
CA VAL A 21 -23.68 -5.15 12.55
C VAL A 21 -23.93 -4.11 11.45
N GLY A 22 -25.16 -4.02 10.93
CA GLY A 22 -25.54 -3.04 9.91
C GLY A 22 -25.37 -1.60 10.38
N VAL A 23 -25.75 -1.29 11.63
CA VAL A 23 -25.53 0.04 12.22
C VAL A 23 -24.05 0.33 12.36
N VAL A 24 -23.23 -0.63 12.80
CA VAL A 24 -21.77 -0.45 12.88
C VAL A 24 -21.19 -0.24 11.48
N MET A 25 -21.61 -1.01 10.48
CA MET A 25 -21.15 -0.85 9.09
C MET A 25 -21.54 0.51 8.52
N TRP A 26 -22.77 0.98 8.78
CA TRP A 26 -23.26 2.28 8.32
C TRP A 26 -22.53 3.45 9.01
N VAL A 27 -22.35 3.37 10.34
CA VAL A 27 -21.61 4.39 11.11
C VAL A 27 -20.13 4.42 10.74
N THR A 28 -19.56 3.28 10.40
CA THR A 28 -18.15 3.20 9.98
C THR A 28 -17.97 3.38 8.49
N GLU A 29 -19.03 3.50 7.67
CA GLU A 29 -18.93 3.55 6.21
C GLU A 29 -18.06 4.73 5.73
N ASP A 30 -18.19 5.91 6.33
CA ASP A 30 -17.32 7.06 6.07
C ASP A 30 -15.88 6.89 6.58
N SER A 31 -15.68 5.92 7.48
CA SER A 31 -14.41 5.59 8.14
C SER A 31 -13.68 4.39 7.50
N VAL A 32 -14.37 3.57 6.71
CA VAL A 32 -13.77 2.44 6.00
C VAL A 32 -13.07 2.97 4.76
N TYR A 33 -11.76 3.11 4.87
CA TYR A 33 -10.86 3.37 3.76
C TYR A 33 -10.83 2.16 2.84
N SER A 34 -11.07 2.37 1.55
CA SER A 34 -11.02 1.32 0.53
C SER A 34 -10.26 1.80 -0.71
N PRO A 35 -9.76 0.88 -1.55
CA PRO A 35 -9.14 1.22 -2.83
C PRO A 35 -10.04 2.14 -3.67
N GLU A 36 -11.32 1.79 -3.80
CA GLU A 36 -12.29 2.48 -4.66
C GLU A 36 -12.56 3.89 -4.14
N LYS A 37 -12.72 4.06 -2.82
CA LYS A 37 -12.91 5.39 -2.21
C LYS A 37 -11.67 6.26 -2.35
N THR A 38 -10.47 5.65 -2.25
CA THR A 38 -9.21 6.37 -2.42
C THR A 38 -9.02 6.82 -3.87
N LEU A 39 -9.33 5.96 -4.83
CA LEU A 39 -9.34 6.33 -6.25
C LEU A 39 -10.39 7.39 -6.56
N ALA A 40 -11.57 7.31 -5.94
CA ALA A 40 -12.60 8.34 -6.09
C ALA A 40 -12.12 9.70 -5.56
N LEU A 41 -11.35 9.74 -4.46
CA LEU A 41 -10.72 10.99 -4.00
C LEU A 41 -9.68 11.51 -5.02
N MET A 42 -8.90 10.63 -5.65
CA MET A 42 -7.95 11.05 -6.69
C MET A 42 -8.67 11.60 -7.94
N ALA A 43 -9.72 10.91 -8.40
CA ALA A 43 -10.49 11.29 -9.57
C ALA A 43 -11.31 12.59 -9.38
N ASN A 44 -11.77 12.85 -8.15
CA ASN A 44 -12.56 14.04 -7.81
C ASN A 44 -11.73 15.08 -7.07
N ALA A 45 -10.44 15.17 -7.38
CA ALA A 45 -9.59 16.23 -6.85
C ALA A 45 -10.15 17.60 -7.31
N PRO A 46 -10.45 18.55 -6.39
CA PRO A 46 -11.23 19.73 -6.76
C PRO A 46 -10.55 20.62 -7.80
N TRP A 47 -9.22 20.61 -7.83
CA TRP A 47 -8.44 21.37 -8.80
C TRP A 47 -8.44 20.80 -10.22
N LEU A 48 -8.98 19.60 -10.42
CA LEU A 48 -9.22 19.08 -11.78
C LEU A 48 -10.41 19.78 -12.44
N ALA A 49 -11.31 20.38 -11.65
CA ALA A 49 -12.44 21.16 -12.13
C ALA A 49 -12.22 22.67 -12.01
N ASP A 50 -11.40 23.11 -11.04
CA ASP A 50 -11.12 24.52 -10.75
C ASP A 50 -9.63 24.73 -10.49
N GLU A 51 -8.87 25.13 -11.51
CA GLU A 51 -7.41 25.33 -11.42
C GLU A 51 -7.02 26.44 -10.42
N ASP A 52 -7.93 27.36 -10.10
CA ASP A 52 -7.71 28.51 -9.21
C ASP A 52 -8.04 28.20 -7.73
N LEU A 53 -8.21 26.93 -7.37
CA LEU A 53 -8.47 26.52 -5.99
C LEU A 53 -7.34 27.01 -5.05
N ALA A 54 -7.73 27.75 -4.01
CA ALA A 54 -6.78 28.25 -3.02
C ALA A 54 -5.91 27.15 -2.39
N ASP A 55 -4.68 27.50 -2.00
CA ASP A 55 -3.69 26.55 -1.49
C ASP A 55 -4.14 25.80 -0.21
N ALA A 56 -4.83 26.48 0.70
CA ALA A 56 -5.28 25.89 1.96
C ALA A 56 -6.28 24.73 1.78
N PRO A 57 -7.39 24.87 1.03
CA PRO A 57 -8.29 23.76 0.74
C PRO A 57 -7.63 22.67 -0.12
N ARG A 58 -6.71 23.03 -1.03
CA ARG A 58 -5.92 22.07 -1.81
C ARG A 58 -5.09 21.16 -0.90
N LYS A 59 -4.34 21.75 0.02
CA LYS A 59 -3.52 21.02 0.99
C LYS A 59 -4.35 20.12 1.90
N ALA A 60 -5.45 20.62 2.44
CA ALA A 60 -6.33 19.81 3.29
C ALA A 60 -6.93 18.60 2.55
N TYR A 61 -7.20 18.74 1.25
CA TYR A 61 -7.66 17.63 0.42
C TYR A 61 -6.55 16.59 0.18
N LEU A 62 -5.33 17.04 -0.14
CA LEU A 62 -4.17 16.17 -0.27
C LEU A 62 -3.89 15.41 1.03
N ASP A 63 -3.98 16.07 2.18
CA ASP A 63 -3.85 15.44 3.49
C ASP A 63 -4.87 14.31 3.71
N LYS A 64 -6.13 14.56 3.36
CA LYS A 64 -7.21 13.56 3.44
C LYS A 64 -6.90 12.36 2.55
N LEU A 65 -6.47 12.61 1.32
CA LEU A 65 -6.16 11.58 0.33
C LEU A 65 -4.95 10.75 0.76
N THR A 66 -3.86 11.39 1.17
CA THR A 66 -2.65 10.73 1.70
C THR A 66 -3.00 9.86 2.91
N ASN A 67 -3.83 10.35 3.83
CA ASN A 67 -4.29 9.56 4.96
C ASN A 67 -5.15 8.36 4.53
N SER A 68 -5.91 8.47 3.43
CA SER A 68 -6.64 7.36 2.86
C SER A 68 -5.70 6.25 2.39
N VAL A 69 -4.67 6.61 1.63
CA VAL A 69 -3.66 5.67 1.11
C VAL A 69 -2.87 4.98 2.24
N ILE A 70 -2.48 5.72 3.28
CA ILE A 70 -1.73 5.18 4.43
C ILE A 70 -2.53 4.10 5.16
N LYS A 71 -3.85 4.26 5.25
CA LYS A 71 -4.73 3.32 5.96
C LYS A 71 -5.09 2.07 5.17
N LEU A 72 -4.82 2.05 3.87
CA LEU A 72 -4.92 0.82 3.08
C LEU A 72 -3.87 -0.18 3.54
N ASP A 73 -4.21 -1.47 3.52
CA ASP A 73 -3.20 -2.52 3.64
C ASP A 73 -2.41 -2.71 2.32
N PHE A 74 -1.42 -3.59 2.32
CA PHE A 74 -0.55 -3.81 1.16
C PHE A 74 -1.29 -4.45 -0.03
N ASN A 75 -2.27 -5.33 0.21
CA ASN A 75 -3.09 -5.92 -0.86
C ASN A 75 -4.00 -4.84 -1.45
N GLN A 76 -4.66 -4.06 -0.59
CA GLN A 76 -5.51 -2.96 -0.99
C GLN A 76 -4.75 -1.92 -1.83
N ARG A 77 -3.51 -1.58 -1.46
CA ARG A 77 -2.65 -0.70 -2.28
C ARG A 77 -2.26 -1.32 -3.63
N SER A 78 -2.00 -2.64 -3.67
CA SER A 78 -1.74 -3.35 -4.93
C SER A 78 -2.96 -3.29 -5.84
N THR A 79 -4.14 -3.65 -5.33
CA THR A 79 -5.42 -3.56 -6.06
C THR A 79 -5.70 -2.14 -6.54
N MET A 80 -5.53 -1.15 -5.66
CA MET A 80 -5.70 0.27 -6.02
C MET A 80 -4.83 0.67 -7.21
N ARG A 81 -3.58 0.19 -7.27
CA ARG A 81 -2.66 0.49 -8.38
C ARG A 81 -3.02 -0.27 -9.65
N GLU A 82 -3.42 -1.53 -9.53
CA GLU A 82 -3.81 -2.38 -10.66
C GLU A 82 -5.09 -1.85 -11.34
N ASP A 83 -6.11 -1.52 -10.55
CA ASP A 83 -7.41 -1.08 -11.05
C ASP A 83 -7.44 0.42 -11.39
N GLY A 84 -6.60 1.21 -10.73
CA GLY A 84 -6.63 2.68 -10.77
C GLY A 84 -5.56 3.35 -11.61
N LEU A 85 -4.83 2.61 -12.45
CA LEU A 85 -3.61 3.08 -13.11
C LEU A 85 -3.78 4.43 -13.85
N GLU A 86 -4.84 4.58 -14.64
CA GLU A 86 -5.14 5.83 -15.35
C GLU A 86 -5.53 6.98 -14.41
N THR A 87 -6.33 6.70 -13.39
CA THR A 87 -6.77 7.70 -12.40
C THR A 87 -5.59 8.23 -11.60
N MET A 88 -4.71 7.31 -11.16
CA MET A 88 -3.50 7.65 -10.44
C MET A 88 -2.56 8.48 -11.31
N ASP A 89 -2.32 8.07 -12.56
CA ASP A 89 -1.46 8.81 -13.49
C ASP A 89 -1.96 10.25 -13.73
N CYS A 90 -3.27 10.42 -13.99
CA CYS A 90 -3.88 11.74 -14.13
C CYS A 90 -3.72 12.58 -12.86
N PHE A 91 -4.03 12.01 -11.70
CA PHE A 91 -3.88 12.67 -10.41
C PHE A 91 -2.43 13.12 -10.17
N PHE A 92 -1.44 12.23 -10.32
CA PHE A 92 -0.05 12.58 -10.11
C PHE A 92 0.45 13.64 -11.10
N LYS A 93 0.00 13.61 -12.36
CA LYS A 93 0.35 14.67 -13.33
C LYS A 93 -0.20 16.04 -12.93
N SER A 94 -1.33 16.08 -12.21
CA SER A 94 -1.93 17.33 -11.70
C SER A 94 -1.24 17.92 -10.46
N LEU A 95 -0.30 17.19 -9.85
CA LEU A 95 0.41 17.64 -8.65
C LEU A 95 1.69 18.41 -9.00
N THR A 96 2.01 19.41 -8.17
CA THR A 96 3.32 20.06 -8.19
C THR A 96 4.40 19.10 -7.66
N ASP A 97 5.67 19.42 -7.91
CA ASP A 97 6.77 18.58 -7.41
C ASP A 97 6.86 18.57 -5.88
N GLU A 98 6.49 19.68 -5.23
CA GLU A 98 6.42 19.76 -3.76
C GLU A 98 5.34 18.82 -3.21
N GLU A 99 4.15 18.82 -3.82
CA GLU A 99 3.02 17.97 -3.40
C GLU A 99 3.29 16.49 -3.66
N LYS A 100 3.90 16.15 -4.80
CA LYS A 100 4.40 14.80 -5.07
C LYS A 100 5.40 14.39 -4.01
N GLY A 101 6.31 15.29 -3.64
CA GLY A 101 7.32 15.05 -2.60
C GLY A 101 6.68 14.74 -1.25
N GLU A 102 5.71 15.55 -0.82
CA GLU A 102 5.00 15.34 0.44
C GLU A 102 4.22 14.02 0.43
N TYR A 103 3.49 13.74 -0.65
CA TYR A 103 2.77 12.49 -0.81
C TYR A 103 3.71 11.27 -0.74
N VAL A 104 4.80 11.28 -1.51
CA VAL A 104 5.79 10.19 -1.58
C VAL A 104 6.46 10.00 -0.23
N GLY A 105 6.85 11.09 0.44
CA GLY A 105 7.42 11.07 1.78
C GLY A 105 6.54 10.35 2.78
N ARG A 106 5.25 10.69 2.81
CA ARG A 106 4.30 10.15 3.79
C ARG A 106 3.78 8.76 3.45
N THR A 107 3.82 8.35 2.19
CA THR A 107 3.31 7.05 1.75
C THR A 107 4.46 6.07 1.52
N VAL A 108 5.27 6.29 0.49
CA VAL A 108 6.31 5.36 0.06
C VAL A 108 7.49 5.34 1.02
N GLU A 109 7.99 6.49 1.46
CA GLU A 109 9.20 6.52 2.30
C GLU A 109 8.94 5.98 3.70
N GLU A 110 7.82 6.35 4.32
CA GLU A 110 7.41 5.75 5.60
C GLU A 110 7.16 4.25 5.46
N ASN A 111 6.56 3.81 4.35
CA ASN A 111 6.38 2.39 4.08
C ASN A 111 7.73 1.66 3.95
N PHE A 112 8.68 2.25 3.22
CA PHE A 112 10.04 1.73 3.09
C PHE A 112 10.72 1.58 4.46
N LYS A 113 10.68 2.64 5.29
CA LYS A 113 11.24 2.60 6.66
C LYS A 113 10.62 1.48 7.49
N ALA A 114 9.29 1.30 7.40
CA ALA A 114 8.58 0.24 8.10
C ALA A 114 9.02 -1.15 7.62
N VAL A 115 9.21 -1.34 6.32
CA VAL A 115 9.72 -2.59 5.74
C VAL A 115 11.13 -2.90 6.23
N MET A 116 12.05 -1.93 6.14
CA MET A 116 13.44 -2.12 6.56
C MET A 116 13.54 -2.47 8.04
N LYS A 117 12.83 -1.72 8.89
CA LYS A 117 12.73 -2.00 10.33
C LYS A 117 12.09 -3.36 10.62
N GLY A 118 11.15 -3.80 9.77
CA GLY A 118 10.55 -5.12 9.84
C GLY A 118 11.57 -6.23 9.57
N LEU A 119 12.35 -6.08 8.49
CA LEU A 119 13.41 -7.03 8.11
C LEU A 119 14.51 -7.16 9.16
N GLU A 120 14.92 -6.05 9.78
CA GLU A 120 15.94 -6.05 10.85
C GLU A 120 15.53 -6.88 12.06
N LYS A 121 14.21 -6.96 12.33
CA LYS A 121 13.66 -7.72 13.48
C LYS A 121 13.49 -9.22 13.19
N LEU A 122 13.61 -9.64 11.93
CA LEU A 122 13.44 -11.05 11.55
C LEU A 122 14.75 -11.83 11.76
N PRO A 123 14.66 -13.13 12.07
CA PRO A 123 15.80 -14.04 12.00
C PRO A 123 16.51 -13.96 10.64
N ALA A 124 17.82 -14.20 10.63
CA ALA A 124 18.62 -14.09 9.41
C ALA A 124 18.12 -15.01 8.28
N GLU A 125 17.62 -16.20 8.63
CA GLU A 125 17.05 -17.14 7.66
C GLU A 125 15.77 -16.60 7.00
N ASP A 126 14.84 -16.04 7.79
CA ASP A 126 13.60 -15.45 7.29
C ASP A 126 13.84 -14.23 6.42
N ARG A 127 14.79 -13.37 6.82
CA ARG A 127 15.21 -12.21 6.03
C ARG A 127 15.77 -12.65 4.68
N ARG A 128 16.64 -13.66 4.65
CA ARG A 128 17.16 -14.26 3.41
C ARG A 128 16.06 -14.85 2.54
N ARG A 129 15.07 -15.52 3.16
CA ARG A 129 13.95 -16.11 2.44
C ARG A 129 13.11 -15.04 1.74
N ILE A 130 12.79 -13.93 2.43
CA ILE A 130 12.05 -12.80 1.84
C ILE A 130 12.86 -12.21 0.68
N ILE A 131 14.09 -11.76 0.97
CA ILE A 131 14.92 -11.01 0.03
C ILE A 131 15.29 -11.88 -1.17
N GLY A 132 15.71 -13.12 -0.96
CA GLY A 132 15.99 -14.07 -2.05
C GLY A 132 14.77 -14.44 -2.88
N GLY A 133 13.56 -14.29 -2.32
CA GLY A 133 12.34 -14.42 -3.11
C GLY A 133 12.01 -13.17 -3.94
N ILE A 134 12.38 -11.97 -3.50
CA ILE A 134 12.31 -10.73 -4.30
C ILE A 134 13.34 -10.77 -5.42
N GLN A 135 14.57 -11.19 -5.11
CA GLN A 135 15.62 -11.43 -6.10
C GLN A 135 15.16 -12.36 -7.22
N ARG A 136 14.46 -13.45 -6.87
CA ARG A 136 13.89 -14.39 -7.86
C ARG A 136 12.80 -13.75 -8.73
N GLU A 137 11.95 -12.90 -8.19
CA GLU A 137 10.95 -12.17 -8.99
C GLU A 137 11.60 -11.15 -9.91
N MET A 138 12.60 -10.41 -9.42
CA MET A 138 13.39 -9.48 -10.22
C MET A 138 14.08 -10.21 -11.37
N LYS A 139 14.68 -11.39 -11.13
CA LYS A 139 15.28 -12.22 -12.18
C LYS A 139 14.29 -12.61 -13.26
N LYS A 140 13.07 -13.00 -12.88
CA LYS A 140 12.01 -13.35 -13.85
C LYS A 140 11.65 -12.17 -14.74
N LYS A 141 11.58 -10.96 -14.18
CA LYS A 141 11.29 -9.72 -14.94
C LYS A 141 12.49 -9.22 -15.75
N ALA A 142 13.71 -9.45 -15.26
CA ALA A 142 14.97 -9.07 -15.88
C ALA A 142 15.49 -10.12 -16.90
N ALA A 143 14.69 -11.12 -17.26
CA ALA A 143 15.07 -12.17 -18.21
C ALA A 143 15.55 -11.63 -19.57
N GLN A 144 15.22 -10.38 -19.91
CA GLN A 144 15.61 -9.71 -21.14
C GLN A 144 16.69 -8.62 -20.97
N ASN A 145 17.21 -8.40 -19.75
CA ASN A 145 18.23 -7.39 -19.47
C ASN A 145 19.51 -8.06 -18.89
N PRO A 146 20.59 -8.22 -19.69
CA PRO A 146 21.82 -8.89 -19.28
C PRO A 146 22.56 -8.20 -18.12
N GLU A 147 22.56 -6.87 -18.07
CA GLU A 147 23.24 -6.10 -17.01
C GLU A 147 22.54 -6.30 -15.66
N MET A 148 21.21 -6.30 -15.69
CA MET A 148 20.40 -6.55 -14.50
C MET A 148 20.53 -8.01 -14.02
N GLN A 149 20.68 -8.98 -14.93
CA GLN A 149 20.95 -10.37 -14.56
C GLN A 149 22.26 -10.53 -13.80
N MET A 150 23.33 -9.85 -14.25
CA MET A 150 24.64 -9.96 -13.62
C MET A 150 24.63 -9.46 -12.16
N ILE A 151 23.87 -8.40 -11.87
CA ILE A 151 23.65 -7.90 -10.50
C ILE A 151 22.85 -8.90 -9.67
N LEU A 152 21.81 -9.49 -10.27
CA LEU A 152 20.91 -10.42 -9.60
C LEU A 152 21.51 -11.83 -9.43
N ASP A 153 22.56 -12.21 -10.17
CA ASP A 153 23.16 -13.55 -10.13
C ASP A 153 24.07 -13.85 -8.94
N GLN A 154 24.23 -12.88 -8.05
CA GLN A 154 24.90 -13.07 -6.76
C GLN A 154 24.14 -14.07 -5.86
N ASP A 155 24.85 -14.73 -4.95
CA ASP A 155 24.22 -15.60 -3.95
C ASP A 155 23.28 -14.79 -3.03
N ALA A 156 22.31 -15.48 -2.42
CA ALA A 156 21.27 -14.82 -1.63
C ALA A 156 21.81 -14.05 -0.41
N ALA A 157 22.94 -14.46 0.17
CA ALA A 157 23.53 -13.77 1.32
C ALA A 157 24.30 -12.51 0.89
N SER A 158 25.01 -12.57 -0.24
CA SER A 158 25.63 -11.38 -0.85
C SER A 158 24.58 -10.38 -1.29
N PHE A 159 23.51 -10.84 -1.94
CA PHE A 159 22.39 -9.99 -2.35
C PHE A 159 21.66 -9.39 -1.14
N GLU A 160 21.43 -10.15 -0.07
CA GLU A 160 20.88 -9.63 1.20
C GLU A 160 21.72 -8.47 1.76
N LYS A 161 23.04 -8.63 1.80
CA LYS A 161 23.96 -7.62 2.35
C LYS A 161 23.97 -6.34 1.51
N SER A 162 24.07 -6.49 0.20
CA SER A 162 24.01 -5.35 -0.73
C SER A 162 22.63 -4.69 -0.71
N PHE A 163 21.56 -5.48 -0.72
CA PHE A 163 20.19 -4.96 -0.67
C PHE A 163 19.94 -4.16 0.61
N THR A 164 20.26 -4.70 1.79
CA THR A 164 19.99 -4.01 3.05
C THR A 164 20.82 -2.75 3.25
N LYS A 165 22.08 -2.74 2.80
CA LYS A 165 22.97 -1.59 2.91
C LYS A 165 22.73 -0.54 1.81
N ASP A 166 22.59 -0.99 0.57
CA ASP A 166 22.61 -0.13 -0.60
C ASP A 166 21.20 0.30 -1.02
N MET A 167 20.14 -0.49 -0.77
CA MET A 167 18.76 -0.03 -1.04
C MET A 167 18.32 1.10 -0.11
N GLY A 168 18.79 1.12 1.14
CA GLY A 168 18.51 2.24 2.04
C GLY A 168 19.07 3.56 1.51
N LEU A 169 20.30 3.51 0.99
CA LEU A 169 20.97 4.66 0.38
C LEU A 169 20.34 5.03 -0.96
N PHE A 170 20.14 4.04 -1.85
CA PHE A 170 19.50 4.22 -3.14
C PHE A 170 18.11 4.84 -2.99
N PHE A 171 17.29 4.30 -2.09
CA PHE A 171 15.96 4.82 -1.86
C PHE A 171 16.00 6.25 -1.34
N LYS A 172 16.93 6.60 -0.46
CA LYS A 172 17.08 7.97 0.06
C LYS A 172 17.42 8.98 -1.03
N GLU A 173 18.32 8.61 -1.94
CA GLU A 173 18.84 9.48 -3.01
C GLU A 173 18.01 9.44 -4.30
N ALA A 174 17.12 8.46 -4.45
CA ALA A 174 16.30 8.27 -5.64
C ALA A 174 15.34 9.46 -5.88
N PRO A 175 15.12 9.83 -7.16
CA PRO A 175 14.10 10.81 -7.52
C PRO A 175 12.69 10.30 -7.16
N LEU A 176 11.73 11.22 -7.02
CA LEU A 176 10.36 10.91 -6.58
C LEU A 176 9.66 9.88 -7.47
N SER A 177 9.84 9.97 -8.79
CA SER A 177 9.30 9.00 -9.76
C SER A 177 9.81 7.59 -9.50
N MET A 178 11.13 7.45 -9.30
CA MET A 178 11.74 6.15 -9.00
C MET A 178 11.25 5.59 -7.67
N LYS A 179 11.05 6.44 -6.64
CA LYS A 179 10.45 5.99 -5.37
C LYS A 179 9.04 5.45 -5.58
N LEU A 180 8.20 6.12 -6.37
CA LEU A 180 6.85 5.64 -6.71
C LEU A 180 6.88 4.28 -7.43
N GLU A 181 7.81 4.11 -8.38
CA GLU A 181 8.01 2.85 -9.10
C GLU A 181 8.42 1.69 -8.17
N MET A 182 9.04 2.00 -7.03
CA MET A 182 9.42 1.01 -6.03
C MET A 182 8.27 0.59 -5.10
N ALA A 183 7.16 1.31 -5.06
CA ALA A 183 6.03 1.00 -4.16
C ALA A 183 5.50 -0.45 -4.29
N PRO A 184 5.30 -1.03 -5.51
CA PRO A 184 4.87 -2.42 -5.65
C PRO A 184 5.83 -3.43 -5.01
N MET A 185 7.14 -3.17 -5.11
CA MET A 185 8.15 -4.02 -4.50
C MET A 185 8.03 -4.02 -2.98
N LEU A 186 7.81 -2.85 -2.37
CA LEU A 186 7.65 -2.72 -0.92
C LEU A 186 6.40 -3.45 -0.43
N GLU A 187 5.30 -3.37 -1.17
CA GLU A 187 4.07 -4.11 -0.86
C GLU A 187 4.27 -5.62 -0.95
N ALA A 188 4.95 -6.12 -1.97
CA ALA A 188 5.29 -7.53 -2.09
C ALA A 188 6.13 -8.00 -0.90
N MET A 189 7.10 -7.20 -0.47
CA MET A 189 7.90 -7.48 0.73
C MET A 189 7.05 -7.51 2.01
N GLN A 190 6.12 -6.57 2.16
CA GLN A 190 5.18 -6.56 3.29
C GLN A 190 4.29 -7.81 3.32
N GLY A 191 3.72 -8.19 2.18
CA GLY A 191 2.89 -9.39 2.09
C GLY A 191 3.65 -10.65 2.48
N ARG A 192 4.91 -10.77 2.04
CA ARG A 192 5.79 -11.89 2.43
C ARG A 192 6.13 -11.88 3.92
N MET A 193 6.44 -10.73 4.50
CA MET A 193 6.69 -10.61 5.94
C MET A 193 5.47 -10.98 6.77
N GLN A 194 4.27 -10.56 6.36
CA GLN A 194 3.04 -10.90 7.06
C GLN A 194 2.68 -12.38 6.91
N GLY A 195 2.88 -12.96 5.72
CA GLY A 195 2.65 -14.39 5.49
C GLY A 195 3.53 -15.31 6.34
N MET A 196 4.66 -14.83 6.87
CA MET A 196 5.53 -15.59 7.77
C MET A 196 5.16 -15.44 9.26
N ARG A 197 4.31 -14.47 9.63
CA ARG A 197 3.83 -14.31 11.02
C ARG A 197 2.77 -15.34 11.43
N ILE A 198 2.51 -16.33 10.59
CA ILE A 198 1.61 -17.45 10.89
C ILE A 198 2.45 -18.61 11.46
N HIS A 199 3.01 -18.46 12.66
CA HIS A 199 3.52 -19.56 13.49
C HIS A 199 3.60 -19.14 14.95
#